data_AF-A0A3Q3Q716-F1
#
_entry.id   AF-A0A3Q3Q716-F1
#
_cell.length_a   1.000
_cell.length_b   1.000
_cell.length_c   1.000
_cell.angle_alpha   90.00
_cell.angle_beta   90.00
_cell.angle_gamma   90.00
#
_symmetry.space_group_name_H-M   'P 1'
#
loop_
_entity.id
_entity.type
_entity.pdbx_description
1 polymer ?
#
loop_
_entity_poly.entity_id
_entity_poly.type
_entity_poly.pdbx_seq_one_letter_code
_entity_poly.pdbx_strand_id
1 'polypeptide(L)'
;MEFLMGNPFSTPVGQRIERATSSSLPSEDWALNMEVCDMINSSEEGPKDAVRAIRKRIAGNKNFKEVMLALTVSTSEPDDALSQKINISSQQRPR
;
A
#
# COMPACT_ATOMS: atom_id res chain seq x y z
N MET A 1 11.55 12.69 -19.06
CA MET A 1 12.92 12.46 -18.53
C MET A 1 12.81 11.64 -17.24
N GLU A 2 12.40 10.36 -17.32
CA GLU A 2 12.23 9.45 -16.16
C GLU A 2 13.57 8.82 -15.69
N PHE A 3 14.59 8.80 -16.56
CA PHE A 3 15.84 8.09 -16.34
C PHE A 3 16.72 8.66 -15.23
N LEU A 4 16.58 9.96 -14.90
CA LEU A 4 17.38 10.63 -13.86
C LEU A 4 16.85 10.41 -12.44
N MET A 5 15.68 9.81 -12.29
CA MET A 5 14.90 9.89 -11.05
C MET A 5 15.16 8.71 -10.09
N GLY A 6 16.29 8.00 -10.25
CA GLY A 6 16.74 6.91 -9.38
C GLY A 6 15.84 5.66 -9.37
N ASN A 7 16.25 4.64 -8.60
CA ASN A 7 15.44 3.44 -8.39
C ASN A 7 14.18 3.79 -7.55
N PRO A 8 12.96 3.52 -8.04
CA PRO A 8 11.73 3.79 -7.30
C PRO A 8 11.65 3.13 -5.91
N PHE A 9 12.33 2.00 -5.67
CA PHE A 9 12.38 1.37 -4.35
C PHE A 9 13.44 1.97 -3.41
N SER A 10 14.20 2.97 -3.85
CA SER A 10 15.15 3.68 -2.98
C SER A 10 14.51 4.82 -2.18
N THR A 11 13.30 5.25 -2.54
CA THR A 11 12.56 6.28 -1.80
C THR A 11 11.96 5.71 -0.51
N PRO A 12 11.66 6.52 0.51
CA PRO A 12 11.10 6.01 1.76
C PRO A 12 9.82 5.18 1.55
N VAL A 13 8.85 5.72 0.80
CA VAL A 13 7.60 5.01 0.48
C VAL A 13 7.84 3.81 -0.44
N GLY A 14 8.82 3.91 -1.36
CA GLY A 14 9.20 2.83 -2.25
C GLY A 14 9.74 1.61 -1.52
N GLN A 15 10.56 1.80 -0.50
CA GLN A 15 11.05 0.70 0.36
C GLN A 15 9.89 0.02 1.10
N ARG A 16 8.89 0.80 1.56
CA ARG A 16 7.73 0.24 2.24
C ARG A 16 6.84 -0.57 1.29
N ILE A 17 6.61 -0.06 0.08
CA ILE A 17 5.91 -0.78 -1.00
C ILE A 17 6.66 -2.06 -1.38
N GLU A 18 7.99 -2.02 -1.49
CA GLU A 18 8.79 -3.20 -1.80
C GLU A 18 8.56 -4.33 -0.78
N ARG A 19 8.50 -3.98 0.51
CA ARG A 19 8.20 -4.91 1.61
C ARG A 19 6.76 -5.41 1.59
N ALA A 20 5.79 -4.50 1.47
CA ALA A 20 4.36 -4.80 1.46
C ALA A 20 3.94 -5.69 0.27
N THR A 21 4.77 -5.75 -0.77
CA THR A 21 4.52 -6.53 -2.00
C THR A 21 5.52 -7.66 -2.20
N SER A 22 6.26 -8.03 -1.15
CA SER A 22 7.24 -9.12 -1.23
C SER A 22 6.57 -10.46 -1.47
N SER A 23 7.11 -11.26 -2.39
CA SER A 23 6.66 -12.64 -2.62
C SER A 23 6.81 -13.57 -1.42
N SER A 24 7.66 -13.19 -0.45
CA SER A 24 7.84 -13.91 0.81
C SER A 24 6.67 -13.76 1.79
N LEU A 25 5.81 -12.75 1.63
CA LEU A 25 4.66 -12.56 2.51
C LEU A 25 3.65 -13.69 2.33
N PRO A 26 3.12 -14.35 3.36
CA PRO A 26 2.13 -15.40 3.19
C PRO A 26 0.81 -14.87 2.58
N SER A 27 0.43 -13.64 2.92
CA SER A 27 -0.76 -12.91 2.49
C SER A 27 -0.51 -11.40 2.58
N GLU A 28 -1.51 -10.58 2.31
CA GLU A 28 -1.51 -9.13 2.54
C GLU A 28 -1.11 -8.81 3.99
N ASP A 29 -0.24 -7.81 4.15
CA ASP A 29 0.08 -7.23 5.45
C ASP A 29 -0.61 -5.87 5.55
N TRP A 30 -1.80 -5.87 6.16
CA TRP A 30 -2.62 -4.67 6.29
C TRP A 30 -1.95 -3.59 7.16
N ALA A 31 -1.11 -3.98 8.12
CA ALA A 31 -0.36 -3.01 8.91
C ALA A 31 0.67 -2.27 8.04
N LEU A 32 1.39 -2.99 7.18
CA LEU A 32 2.31 -2.39 6.22
C LEU A 32 1.57 -1.55 5.15
N ASN A 33 0.41 -2.01 4.68
CA ASN A 33 -0.39 -1.26 3.70
C ASN A 33 -0.87 0.08 4.28
N MET A 34 -1.36 0.09 5.53
CA MET A 34 -1.77 1.33 6.21
C MET A 34 -0.60 2.28 6.43
N GLU A 35 0.57 1.76 6.78
CA GLU A 35 1.77 2.59 6.90
C GLU A 35 2.20 3.18 5.54
N VAL A 36 2.04 2.44 4.44
CA VAL A 36 2.25 3.00 3.09
C VAL A 36 1.28 4.17 2.84
N CYS A 37 0.01 4.03 3.18
CA CYS A 37 -0.97 5.13 3.06
C CYS A 37 -0.57 6.35 3.90
N ASP A 38 -0.17 6.14 5.15
CA ASP A 38 0.29 7.23 6.02
C ASP A 38 1.54 7.92 5.46
N MET A 39 2.51 7.14 4.95
CA MET A 39 3.71 7.68 4.31
C MET A 39 3.39 8.51 3.07
N ILE A 40 2.46 8.03 2.22
CA ILE A 40 1.97 8.77 1.04
C ILE A 40 1.36 10.09 1.46
N ASN A 41 0.51 10.08 2.50
CA ASN A 41 -0.20 11.28 2.97
C ASN A 41 0.70 12.25 3.76
N SER A 42 1.83 11.78 4.28
CA SER A 42 2.76 12.60 5.08
C SER A 42 3.76 13.42 4.27
N SER A 43 3.85 13.22 2.94
CA SER A 43 4.87 13.85 2.09
C SER A 43 4.29 14.29 0.75
N GLU A 44 4.66 15.49 0.28
CA GLU A 44 4.25 16.04 -1.02
C GLU A 44 4.71 15.16 -2.20
N GLU A 45 5.90 14.57 -2.12
CA GLU A 45 6.42 13.65 -3.14
C GLU A 45 5.93 12.21 -2.95
N GLY A 46 5.28 11.91 -1.81
CA GLY A 46 4.79 10.58 -1.43
C GLY A 46 3.93 9.91 -2.51
N PRO A 47 2.87 10.57 -3.02
CA PRO A 47 2.01 10.00 -4.07
C PRO A 47 2.77 9.67 -5.35
N LYS A 48 3.66 10.56 -5.79
CA LYS A 48 4.44 10.40 -7.03
C LYS A 48 5.45 9.25 -6.91
N ASP A 49 6.16 9.16 -5.79
CA ASP A 49 7.11 8.09 -5.54
C ASP A 49 6.41 6.74 -5.36
N ALA A 50 5.25 6.71 -4.72
CA ALA A 50 4.44 5.50 -4.59
C ALA A 50 3.99 4.95 -5.94
N VAL A 51 3.47 5.80 -6.83
CA VAL A 51 3.07 5.40 -8.18
C VAL A 51 4.25 4.82 -8.96
N ARG A 52 5.44 5.41 -8.84
CA ARG A 52 6.65 4.89 -9.50
C ARG A 52 7.06 3.52 -8.96
N ALA A 53 6.99 3.32 -7.64
CA ALA A 53 7.31 2.04 -7.01
C ALA A 53 6.29 0.94 -7.36
N ILE A 54 4.99 1.25 -7.30
CA ILE A 54 3.92 0.33 -7.69
C ILE A 54 4.04 -0.04 -9.18
N ARG A 55 4.24 0.94 -10.06
CA ARG A 55 4.44 0.69 -11.49
C ARG A 55 5.66 -0.20 -11.74
N LYS A 56 6.77 0.04 -11.03
CA LYS A 56 7.95 -0.82 -11.09
C LYS A 56 7.66 -2.25 -10.64
N ARG A 57 6.83 -2.44 -9.59
CA ARG A 57 6.46 -3.77 -9.11
C ARG A 57 5.60 -4.54 -10.10
N ILE A 58 4.71 -3.86 -10.83
CA ILE A 58 3.76 -4.48 -11.76
C ILE A 58 4.39 -4.71 -13.15
N ALA A 59 5.14 -3.73 -13.67
CA ALA A 59 5.60 -3.74 -15.06
C ALA A 59 6.58 -4.91 -15.33
N GLY A 60 6.14 -5.86 -16.16
CA GLY A 60 6.96 -7.01 -16.58
C GLY A 60 7.20 -8.06 -15.49
N ASN A 61 6.60 -7.91 -14.31
CA ASN A 61 6.73 -8.87 -13.22
C ASN A 61 5.85 -10.10 -13.47
N LYS A 62 6.48 -11.28 -13.58
CA LYS A 62 5.79 -12.57 -13.79
C LYS A 62 5.33 -13.21 -12.48
N ASN A 63 5.68 -12.64 -11.34
CA ASN A 63 5.21 -13.12 -10.05
C ASN A 63 3.83 -12.53 -9.74
N PHE A 64 2.78 -13.28 -10.09
CA PHE A 64 1.39 -12.86 -9.90
C PHE A 64 1.08 -12.48 -8.45
N LYS A 65 1.72 -13.11 -7.47
CA LYS A 65 1.51 -12.78 -6.06
C LYS A 65 1.96 -11.36 -5.75
N GLU A 66 3.16 -10.98 -6.19
CA GLU A 66 3.65 -9.62 -5.96
C GLU A 66 2.83 -8.57 -6.72
N VAL A 67 2.36 -8.92 -7.92
CA VAL A 67 1.45 -8.07 -8.71
C VAL A 67 0.12 -7.87 -7.97
N MET A 68 -0.48 -8.94 -7.45
CA MET A 68 -1.72 -8.86 -6.69
C MET A 68 -1.55 -8.03 -5.41
N LEU A 69 -0.48 -8.27 -4.64
CA LEU A 69 -0.18 -7.47 -3.45
C LEU A 69 0.02 -5.98 -3.79
N ALA A 70 0.66 -5.67 -4.92
CA ALA A 70 0.83 -4.28 -5.37
C ALA A 70 -0.48 -3.61 -5.78
N LEU A 71 -1.40 -4.37 -6.40
CA LEU A 71 -2.75 -3.89 -6.68
C LEU A 71 -3.51 -3.63 -5.39
N THR A 72 -3.43 -4.53 -4.40
CA THR A 72 -4.04 -4.33 -3.09
C THR A 72 -3.52 -3.08 -2.38
N VAL A 73 -2.21 -2.81 -2.42
CA VAL A 73 -1.62 -1.57 -1.89
C VAL A 73 -2.14 -0.33 -2.64
N SER A 74 -2.38 -0.43 -3.94
CA SER A 74 -2.92 0.68 -4.73
C SER A 74 -4.41 0.92 -4.47
N THR A 75 -5.15 -0.12 -4.06
CA THR A 75 -6.59 -0.08 -3.80
C THR A 75 -6.90 -0.15 -2.32
N SER A 76 -5.92 0.05 -1.44
CA SER A 76 -6.13 0.03 0.01
C SER A 76 -6.93 1.26 0.42
N GLU A 77 -8.22 1.24 0.09
CA GLU A 77 -9.27 1.90 0.85
C GLU A 77 -9.60 0.98 2.03
N PRO A 78 -9.67 1.50 3.26
CA PRO A 78 -9.82 0.68 4.44
C PRO A 78 -11.27 0.19 4.56
N ASP A 79 -11.58 -1.00 4.04
CA ASP A 79 -12.82 -1.72 4.40
C ASP A 79 -12.86 -2.01 5.92
N ASP A 80 -11.72 -1.98 6.61
CA ASP A 80 -11.64 -2.08 8.07
C ASP A 80 -12.16 -0.82 8.82
N ALA A 81 -12.15 0.36 8.19
CA ALA A 81 -12.76 1.56 8.79
C ALA A 81 -14.30 1.50 8.77
N LEU A 82 -14.89 0.77 7.81
CA LEU A 82 -16.33 0.48 7.77
C LEU A 82 -16.69 -0.63 8.76
N SER A 83 -15.89 -1.69 8.86
CA SER A 83 -16.13 -2.79 9.80
C SER A 83 -16.08 -2.35 11.27
N GLN A 84 -15.20 -1.40 11.62
CA GLN A 84 -15.19 -0.82 12.97
C GLN A 84 -16.38 0.12 13.25
N LYS A 85 -16.92 0.82 12.23
CA LYS A 85 -18.13 1.65 12.39
C LYS A 85 -19.41 0.82 12.58
N ILE A 86 -19.49 -0.38 12.00
CA ILE A 86 -20.65 -1.27 12.17
C ILE A 86 -20.64 -1.93 13.56
N ASN A 87 -19.47 -2.24 14.12
CA ASN A 87 -19.38 -2.89 15.44
C ASN A 87 -19.46 -1.92 16.64
N ILE A 88 -19.31 -0.60 16.43
CA ILE A 88 -19.50 0.42 17.47
C ILE A 88 -20.98 0.82 17.60
N SER A 89 -21.75 0.83 16.49
CA SER A 89 -23.19 1.11 16.51
C SER A 89 -24.03 0.02 17.18
N SER A 90 -23.51 -1.21 17.33
CA SER A 90 -24.22 -2.30 18.04
C SER A 90 -24.06 -2.26 19.56
N GLN A 91 -23.16 -1.43 20.11
CA GLN A 91 -22.89 -1.31 21.55
C GLN A 91 -23.36 0.01 22.19
N GLN A 92 -23.97 0.92 21.42
CA GLN A 92 -24.62 2.13 21.92
C GLN A 92 -26.11 2.14 21.55
N ARG A 93 -26.88 1.20 22.10
CA ARG A 93 -28.31 1.42 22.33
C ARG A 93 -28.52 1.61 23.83
N PRO A 94 -28.74 2.84 24.34
CA PRO A 94 -29.12 3.02 25.73
C PRO A 94 -30.57 2.57 25.93
N ARG A 95 -30.74 1.54 26.77
CA ARG A 95 -31.96 0.89 27.27
C ARG A 95 -32.94 0.32 26.24
#